data_AF-A0AAV8DJ48-F1
#
_entry.id   AF-A0AAV8DJ48-F1
#
_cell.length_a   1.000
_cell.length_b   1.000
_cell.length_c   1.000
_cell.angle_alpha   90.00
_cell.angle_beta   90.00
_cell.angle_gamma   90.00
#
_symmetry.space_group_name_H-M   'P 1'
#
loop_
_entity.id
_entity.type
_entity.pdbx_description
1 polymer ?
#
loop_
_entity_poly.entity_id
_entity_poly.type
_entity_poly.pdbx_seq_one_letter_code
_entity_poly.pdbx_strand_id
1 'polypeptide(L)'
;MKNYNMREMAFWFAFLASFFLINTGVNGQANNTGFVSIDCGLPGSSSYKDASSTLTYISDAKFIDTGTIHNISVEYMMTPTLSPQYLNVRSFDTGVRNCYTIKSVVAGGKYLMRATFMYGNYDGYSKDVIFDLHIGVNYWKTIKISDPENVTIAEVIFVAPVDYIQVCLVNTGLGTPFISSLDLRPMKSSLYPAANSSQALALSRRLNAGPTEGTIIRYPEDPHDRMWEPWSRVPNWTEITTTSHIQNFPDDLFEAPSAVMQTAATPVNSSEIQFYWDVNPIDKGLSYVHCQPALL
;
A
#
# COMPACT_ATOMS: atom_id res chain seq x y z
N MET A 1 68.26 -33.16 30.61
CA MET A 1 67.07 -32.81 29.81
C MET A 1 65.89 -33.65 30.29
N LYS A 2 65.09 -33.09 31.19
CA LYS A 2 63.75 -33.56 31.56
C LYS A 2 63.07 -32.52 32.45
N ASN A 3 61.79 -32.33 32.14
CA ASN A 3 60.67 -31.99 33.02
C ASN A 3 60.52 -30.54 33.50
N TYR A 4 59.49 -29.89 32.97
CA TYR A 4 58.70 -28.93 33.75
C TYR A 4 57.43 -29.62 34.27
N ASN A 5 57.14 -29.31 35.52
CA ASN A 5 56.25 -29.99 36.44
C ASN A 5 54.84 -29.42 36.34
N MET A 6 53.84 -30.29 36.23
CA MET A 6 52.42 -29.94 36.19
C MET A 6 51.79 -30.45 37.49
N ARG A 7 51.54 -29.52 38.40
CA ARG A 7 50.77 -29.71 39.63
C ARG A 7 49.87 -28.50 39.75
N GLU A 8 48.57 -28.73 39.69
CA GLU A 8 47.65 -28.58 40.83
C GLU A 8 46.20 -28.45 40.36
N MET A 9 45.40 -29.37 40.90
CA MET A 9 44.03 -29.18 41.40
C MET A 9 42.95 -28.76 40.39
N ALA A 10 41.98 -29.63 40.06
CA ALA A 10 40.90 -30.16 40.91
C ALA A 10 39.59 -29.64 40.28
N PHE A 11 38.80 -30.48 39.62
CA PHE A 11 37.70 -31.27 40.20
C PHE A 11 36.34 -30.71 39.74
N TRP A 12 35.42 -31.63 39.41
CA TRP A 12 33.96 -31.49 39.23
C TRP A 12 33.38 -31.21 37.82
N PHE A 13 32.91 -32.32 37.23
CA PHE A 13 31.60 -32.55 36.58
C PHE A 13 30.81 -31.37 35.99
N ALA A 14 30.47 -31.47 34.69
CA ALA A 14 29.08 -31.65 34.23
C ALA A 14 29.01 -31.70 32.69
N PHE A 15 28.15 -32.60 32.19
CA PHE A 15 27.72 -32.70 30.79
C PHE A 15 27.22 -31.34 30.27
N LEU A 16 27.87 -30.78 29.24
CA LEU A 16 27.27 -29.74 28.40
C LEU A 16 26.91 -30.38 27.06
N ALA A 17 25.68 -30.88 26.98
CA ALA A 17 25.02 -31.10 25.70
C ALA A 17 24.88 -29.72 25.05
N SER A 18 25.64 -29.47 23.99
CA SER A 18 25.52 -28.28 23.16
C SER A 18 24.17 -28.33 22.44
N PHE A 19 23.14 -27.72 23.03
CA PHE A 19 21.98 -27.27 22.29
C PHE A 19 22.44 -26.13 21.38
N PHE A 20 22.77 -26.46 20.13
CA PHE A 20 22.69 -25.48 19.07
C PHE A 20 21.22 -25.07 18.95
N LEU A 21 20.86 -23.94 19.54
CA LEU A 21 19.67 -23.21 19.13
C LEU A 21 19.94 -22.76 17.70
N ILE A 22 19.49 -23.56 16.74
CA ILE A 22 19.24 -23.07 15.39
C ILE A 22 18.14 -22.03 15.59
N ASN A 23 18.54 -20.75 15.66
CA ASN A 23 17.64 -19.67 15.33
C ASN A 23 17.26 -19.93 13.88
N THR A 24 16.16 -20.65 13.65
CA THR A 24 15.40 -20.51 12.42
C THR A 24 14.81 -19.11 12.49
N GLY A 25 15.66 -18.12 12.18
CA GLY A 25 15.20 -16.87 11.64
C GLY A 25 14.30 -17.27 10.49
N VAL A 26 13.01 -17.07 10.68
CA VAL A 26 12.04 -17.15 9.60
C VAL A 26 12.47 -16.04 8.65
N ASN A 27 13.31 -16.40 7.69
CA ASN A 27 13.53 -15.61 6.49
C ASN A 27 12.21 -15.69 5.72
N GLY A 28 11.23 -14.90 6.18
CA GLY A 28 10.25 -14.33 5.27
C GLY A 28 11.08 -13.63 4.21
N GLN A 29 11.02 -14.17 3.00
CA GLN A 29 11.74 -13.72 1.81
C GLN A 29 11.90 -12.20 1.85
N ALA A 30 13.10 -11.71 2.19
CA ALA A 30 13.39 -10.29 2.17
C ALA A 30 13.33 -9.86 0.71
N ASN A 31 12.19 -9.35 0.28
CA ASN A 31 12.09 -8.71 -1.01
C ASN A 31 13.00 -7.46 -0.90
N ASN A 32 14.08 -7.41 -1.68
CA ASN A 32 15.08 -6.33 -1.65
C ASN A 32 14.49 -4.93 -1.95
N THR A 33 13.18 -4.85 -2.19
CA THR A 33 12.40 -3.63 -2.43
C THR A 33 12.09 -2.84 -1.16
N GLY A 34 12.18 -3.45 0.03
CA GLY A 34 11.84 -2.79 1.30
C GLY A 34 10.35 -2.49 1.46
N PHE A 35 9.49 -3.21 0.74
CA PHE A 35 8.03 -3.07 0.83
C PHE A 35 7.50 -3.59 2.17
N VAL A 36 6.49 -2.91 2.70
CA VAL A 36 5.74 -3.36 3.88
C VAL A 36 4.26 -3.40 3.52
N SER A 37 3.65 -4.59 3.56
CA SER A 37 2.22 -4.79 3.31
C SER A 37 1.58 -5.34 4.58
N ILE A 38 0.60 -4.61 5.12
CA ILE A 38 -0.01 -4.89 6.42
C ILE A 38 -1.49 -5.19 6.18
N ASP A 39 -1.91 -6.39 6.59
CA ASP A 39 -3.32 -6.78 6.64
C ASP A 39 -3.86 -6.41 8.04
N CYS A 40 -4.76 -5.43 8.07
CA CYS A 40 -5.24 -4.83 9.30
C CYS A 40 -6.44 -5.61 9.83
N GLY A 41 -6.22 -6.37 10.90
CA GLY A 41 -7.19 -7.36 11.37
C GLY A 41 -6.66 -8.79 11.29
N LEU A 42 -5.54 -9.03 10.62
CA LEU A 42 -4.93 -10.35 10.58
C LEU A 42 -4.38 -10.72 11.97
N PRO A 43 -4.77 -11.85 12.58
CA PRO A 43 -4.50 -12.10 13.99
C PRO A 43 -3.05 -12.53 14.28
N GLY A 44 -2.55 -12.10 15.44
CA GLY A 44 -1.30 -12.57 16.02
C GLY A 44 -0.05 -12.21 15.21
N SER A 45 0.74 -13.21 14.85
CA SER A 45 1.94 -13.05 14.01
C SER A 45 1.78 -13.71 12.65
N SER A 46 0.54 -13.83 12.18
CA SER A 46 0.21 -14.48 10.91
C SER A 46 0.73 -13.68 9.72
N SER A 47 0.95 -14.38 8.62
CA SER A 47 1.32 -13.78 7.33
C SER A 47 0.89 -14.71 6.20
N TYR A 48 0.69 -14.14 5.02
CA TYR A 48 0.42 -14.92 3.80
C TYR A 48 1.02 -14.22 2.59
N LYS A 49 1.25 -14.99 1.53
CA LYS A 49 1.66 -14.46 0.23
C LYS A 49 0.43 -14.25 -0.62
N ASP A 50 0.18 -13.01 -1.03
CA ASP A 50 -0.90 -12.68 -1.94
C ASP A 50 -0.65 -13.33 -3.30
N ALA A 51 -1.68 -13.98 -3.86
CA ALA A 51 -1.51 -14.77 -5.08
C ALA A 51 -1.34 -13.90 -6.32
N SER A 52 -1.97 -12.72 -6.35
CA SER A 52 -1.94 -11.80 -7.49
C SER A 52 -0.64 -10.99 -7.50
N SER A 53 -0.39 -10.23 -6.44
CA SER A 53 0.79 -9.38 -6.36
C SER A 53 2.06 -10.14 -5.96
N THR A 54 1.96 -11.37 -5.45
CA THR A 54 3.10 -12.12 -4.88
C THR A 54 3.75 -11.46 -3.65
N LEU A 55 3.17 -10.37 -3.14
CA LEU A 55 3.64 -9.68 -1.94
C LEU A 55 3.22 -10.44 -0.68
N THR A 56 4.06 -10.39 0.36
CA THR A 56 3.73 -10.96 1.66
C THR A 56 3.03 -9.92 2.51
N TYR A 57 1.79 -10.21 2.92
CA TYR A 57 1.05 -9.44 3.91
C TYR A 57 1.33 -9.99 5.31
N ILE A 58 1.51 -9.10 6.27
CA ILE A 58 1.76 -9.41 7.67
C ILE A 58 0.68 -8.79 8.56
N SER A 59 0.51 -9.36 9.76
CA SER A 59 -0.39 -8.80 10.77
C SER A 59 -0.01 -7.39 11.20
N ASP A 60 -1.04 -6.59 11.49
CA ASP A 60 -0.87 -5.26 12.04
C ASP A 60 -0.51 -5.17 13.53
N ALA A 61 -0.46 -6.31 14.23
CA ALA A 61 -0.29 -6.36 15.69
C ALA A 61 1.00 -5.68 16.22
N LYS A 62 2.01 -5.44 15.38
CA LYS A 62 3.26 -4.75 15.74
C LYS A 62 3.25 -3.25 15.46
N PHE A 63 2.21 -2.76 14.80
CA PHE A 63 2.13 -1.39 14.30
C PHE A 63 1.09 -0.56 15.06
N ILE A 64 0.18 -1.20 15.79
CA ILE A 64 -0.85 -0.53 16.58
C ILE A 64 -1.28 -1.41 17.77
N ASP A 65 -1.57 -0.77 18.91
CA ASP A 65 -1.94 -1.43 20.16
C ASP A 65 -3.44 -1.31 20.50
N THR A 66 -4.19 -0.53 19.72
CA THR A 66 -5.61 -0.24 19.94
C THR A 66 -6.51 -0.86 18.86
N GLY A 67 -7.82 -0.77 19.08
CA GLY A 67 -8.84 -1.24 18.13
C GLY A 67 -9.16 -2.73 18.26
N THR A 68 -10.26 -3.12 17.62
CA THR A 68 -10.81 -4.48 17.64
C THR A 68 -10.84 -5.06 16.23
N ILE A 69 -10.55 -6.35 16.13
CA ILE A 69 -10.52 -7.09 14.86
C ILE A 69 -11.93 -7.62 14.56
N HIS A 70 -12.38 -7.42 13.32
CA HIS A 70 -13.65 -7.98 12.83
C HIS A 70 -13.47 -8.62 11.47
N ASN A 71 -14.24 -9.68 11.22
CA ASN A 71 -14.43 -10.17 9.86
C ASN A 71 -15.56 -9.36 9.21
N ILE A 72 -15.50 -9.21 7.90
CA ILE A 72 -16.65 -8.67 7.15
C ILE A 72 -17.82 -9.66 7.19
N SER A 73 -19.03 -9.17 6.93
CA SER A 73 -20.24 -9.99 6.85
C SER A 73 -20.15 -10.99 5.70
N VAL A 74 -20.67 -12.20 5.92
CA VAL A 74 -20.60 -13.34 4.98
C VAL A 74 -21.17 -13.00 3.60
N GLU A 75 -22.19 -12.14 3.54
CA GLU A 75 -22.80 -11.69 2.28
C GLU A 75 -21.80 -11.00 1.33
N TYR A 76 -20.77 -10.34 1.88
CA TYR A 76 -19.73 -9.67 1.11
C TYR A 76 -18.45 -10.51 0.93
N MET A 77 -18.38 -11.70 1.53
CA MET A 77 -17.25 -12.63 1.35
C MET A 77 -17.39 -13.49 0.09
N MET A 78 -18.58 -13.56 -0.51
CA MET A 78 -18.87 -14.49 -1.61
C MET A 78 -18.35 -14.01 -2.98
N THR A 79 -17.72 -12.84 -3.06
CA THR A 79 -17.15 -12.31 -4.29
C THR A 79 -15.86 -13.07 -4.62
N PRO A 80 -15.80 -13.90 -5.69
CA PRO A 80 -14.71 -14.86 -5.91
C PRO A 80 -13.33 -14.22 -6.11
N THR A 81 -13.30 -12.92 -6.36
CA THR A 81 -12.10 -12.12 -6.66
C THR A 81 -11.66 -11.24 -5.49
N LEU A 82 -12.33 -11.32 -4.34
CA LEU A 82 -12.02 -10.48 -3.19
C LEU A 82 -10.67 -10.89 -2.59
N SER A 83 -9.73 -9.96 -2.53
CA SER A 83 -8.40 -10.21 -2.00
C SER A 83 -8.45 -10.46 -0.48
N PRO A 84 -7.57 -11.31 0.09
CA PRO A 84 -7.66 -11.69 1.50
C PRO A 84 -7.58 -10.51 2.49
N GLN A 85 -6.85 -9.44 2.14
CA GLN A 85 -6.72 -8.22 2.97
C GLN A 85 -8.02 -7.40 3.08
N TYR A 86 -9.09 -7.82 2.42
CA TYR A 86 -10.41 -7.21 2.53
C TYR A 86 -11.40 -8.06 3.33
N LEU A 87 -11.00 -9.26 3.77
CA LEU A 87 -11.88 -10.18 4.51
C LEU A 87 -12.01 -9.83 6.00
N ASN A 88 -11.09 -9.01 6.49
CA ASN A 88 -11.03 -8.60 7.88
C ASN A 88 -10.61 -7.13 7.96
N VAL A 89 -10.95 -6.50 9.08
CA VAL A 89 -10.65 -5.10 9.38
C VAL A 89 -10.21 -4.95 10.82
N ARG A 90 -9.44 -3.90 11.10
CA ARG A 90 -9.32 -3.34 12.44
C ARG A 90 -10.20 -2.10 12.56
N SER A 91 -11.07 -2.08 13.57
CA SER A 91 -11.97 -0.97 13.88
C SER A 91 -11.58 -0.26 15.18
N PHE A 92 -11.91 1.03 15.28
CA PHE A 92 -11.53 1.90 16.39
C PHE A 92 -12.77 2.57 17.00
N ASP A 93 -13.50 1.81 17.81
CA ASP A 93 -14.69 2.25 18.56
C ASP A 93 -14.36 3.22 19.72
N THR A 94 -13.09 3.28 20.10
CA THR A 94 -12.58 4.09 21.21
C THR A 94 -11.44 5.00 20.76
N GLY A 95 -11.36 6.16 21.40
CA GLY A 95 -10.36 7.18 21.09
C GLY A 95 -10.74 8.06 19.91
N VAL A 96 -10.34 9.33 19.98
CA VAL A 96 -10.57 10.32 18.90
C VAL A 96 -9.56 10.14 17.77
N ARG A 97 -8.35 9.65 18.07
CA ARG A 97 -7.25 9.49 17.13
C ARG A 97 -6.52 8.18 17.42
N ASN A 98 -6.48 7.30 16.42
CA ASN A 98 -5.78 6.02 16.50
C ASN A 98 -4.72 5.97 15.40
N CYS A 99 -3.45 5.74 15.77
CA CYS A 99 -2.32 5.87 14.86
C CYS A 99 -1.52 4.59 14.76
N TYR A 100 -1.37 4.09 13.54
CA TYR A 100 -0.35 3.10 13.21
C TYR A 100 1.01 3.77 13.26
N THR A 101 2.03 3.07 13.76
CA THR A 101 3.42 3.53 13.73
C THR A 101 4.29 2.52 13.00
N ILE A 102 4.78 2.89 11.82
CA ILE A 102 5.72 2.10 11.02
C ILE A 102 7.11 2.65 11.29
N LYS A 103 7.96 1.86 11.95
CA LYS A 103 9.32 2.23 12.35
C LYS A 103 10.35 1.81 11.28
N SER A 104 11.59 2.25 11.48
CA SER A 104 12.74 1.87 10.65
C SER A 104 12.65 2.33 9.20
N VAL A 105 12.05 3.51 8.98
CA VAL A 105 12.12 4.19 7.68
C VAL A 105 13.31 5.14 7.65
N VAL A 106 13.71 5.57 6.46
CA VAL A 106 14.81 6.51 6.27
C VAL A 106 14.26 7.93 6.33
N ALA A 107 14.72 8.72 7.29
CA ALA A 107 14.43 10.14 7.33
C ALA A 107 14.93 10.82 6.04
N GLY A 108 14.09 11.66 5.43
CA GLY A 108 14.33 12.23 4.10
C GLY A 108 14.02 11.28 2.93
N GLY A 109 13.66 10.02 3.21
CA GLY A 109 13.23 9.06 2.20
C GLY A 109 11.85 9.41 1.63
N LYS A 110 11.65 9.13 0.33
CA LYS A 110 10.37 9.30 -0.36
C LYS A 110 9.60 7.97 -0.34
N TYR A 111 8.32 8.05 -0.04
CA TYR A 111 7.46 6.89 0.12
C TYR A 111 6.11 7.10 -0.54
N LEU A 112 5.57 6.03 -1.13
CA LEU A 112 4.15 5.89 -1.41
C LEU A 112 3.52 5.13 -0.23
N MET A 113 2.48 5.72 0.35
CA MET A 113 1.63 5.12 1.37
C MET A 113 0.23 4.92 0.80
N ARG A 114 -0.31 3.72 0.94
CA ARG A 114 -1.68 3.40 0.54
C ARG A 114 -2.45 2.80 1.71
N ALA A 115 -3.61 3.34 2.00
CA ALA A 115 -4.58 2.81 2.93
C ALA A 115 -5.82 2.33 2.17
N THR A 116 -6.33 1.14 2.51
CA THR A 116 -7.53 0.60 1.89
C THR A 116 -8.61 0.32 2.92
N PHE A 117 -9.86 0.48 2.47
CA PHE A 117 -11.04 0.40 3.30
C PHE A 117 -12.13 -0.37 2.56
N MET A 118 -12.43 -1.57 3.05
CA MET A 118 -13.58 -2.37 2.64
C MET A 118 -14.43 -2.58 3.90
N TYR A 119 -15.60 -1.95 3.95
CA TYR A 119 -16.45 -1.96 5.15
C TYR A 119 -17.09 -3.34 5.36
N GLY A 120 -17.68 -3.90 4.30
CA GLY A 120 -18.26 -5.24 4.32
C GLY A 120 -19.25 -5.46 5.44
N ASN A 121 -19.87 -4.40 5.95
CA ASN A 121 -20.82 -4.41 7.05
C ASN A 121 -20.32 -5.21 8.27
N TYR A 122 -19.03 -5.05 8.63
CA TYR A 122 -18.41 -5.85 9.70
C TYR A 122 -19.09 -5.71 11.07
N ASP A 123 -19.78 -4.58 11.31
CA ASP A 123 -20.48 -4.28 12.57
C ASP A 123 -22.00 -4.49 12.50
N GLY A 124 -22.54 -4.86 11.33
CA GLY A 124 -23.96 -5.14 11.11
C GLY A 124 -24.87 -3.91 11.11
N TYR A 125 -24.34 -2.68 11.07
CA TYR A 125 -25.17 -1.47 11.06
C TYR A 125 -25.60 -1.01 9.68
N SER A 126 -24.87 -1.38 8.62
CA SER A 126 -25.11 -0.94 7.24
C SER A 126 -25.26 0.58 7.10
N LYS A 127 -24.40 1.35 7.79
CA LYS A 127 -24.44 2.82 7.81
C LYS A 127 -23.26 3.43 7.09
N ASP A 128 -23.47 4.66 6.63
CA ASP A 128 -22.39 5.53 6.16
C ASP A 128 -21.35 5.72 7.27
N VAL A 129 -20.07 5.59 6.90
CA VAL A 129 -18.92 5.82 7.77
C VAL A 129 -18.09 6.94 7.20
N ILE A 130 -17.88 7.98 8.01
CA ILE A 130 -17.05 9.13 7.67
C ILE A 130 -16.04 9.40 8.79
N PHE A 131 -14.77 9.52 8.41
CA PHE A 131 -13.66 9.88 9.31
C PHE A 131 -12.50 10.47 8.52
N ASP A 132 -11.55 11.10 9.21
CA ASP A 132 -10.38 11.70 8.57
C ASP A 132 -9.15 10.80 8.69
N LEU A 133 -8.38 10.74 7.60
CA LEU A 133 -7.08 10.10 7.53
C LEU A 133 -5.99 11.16 7.57
N HIS A 134 -4.96 10.93 8.38
CA HIS A 134 -3.81 11.81 8.54
C HIS A 134 -2.50 11.05 8.39
N ILE A 135 -1.47 11.77 7.94
CA ILE A 135 -0.09 11.33 8.00
C ILE A 135 0.70 12.19 8.98
N GLY A 136 1.13 11.59 10.09
CA GLY A 136 1.55 12.32 11.28
C GLY A 136 0.44 13.26 11.74
N VAL A 137 0.72 14.56 11.76
CA VAL A 137 -0.28 15.61 12.09
C VAL A 137 -1.02 16.13 10.86
N ASN A 138 -0.50 15.90 9.66
CA ASN A 138 -1.01 16.50 8.44
C ASN A 138 -2.27 15.78 7.97
N TYR A 139 -3.29 16.55 7.59
CA TYR A 139 -4.48 16.01 6.93
C TYR A 139 -4.10 15.36 5.60
N TRP A 140 -4.64 14.18 5.34
CA TRP A 140 -4.44 13.47 4.09
C TRP A 140 -5.74 13.38 3.29
N LYS A 141 -6.80 12.75 3.82
CA LYS A 141 -8.06 12.56 3.10
C LYS A 141 -9.21 12.27 4.06
N THR A 142 -10.39 12.78 3.77
CA THR A 142 -11.63 12.33 4.42
C THR A 142 -12.10 11.05 3.75
N ILE A 143 -12.22 9.98 4.52
CA ILE A 143 -12.77 8.71 4.06
C ILE A 143 -14.28 8.78 4.23
N LYS A 144 -15.01 8.50 3.16
CA LYS A 144 -16.47 8.38 3.15
C LYS A 144 -16.84 7.07 2.48
N ILE A 145 -17.53 6.21 3.21
CA ILE A 145 -17.96 4.89 2.74
C ILE A 145 -19.46 4.83 2.95
N SER A 146 -20.21 4.76 1.84
CA SER A 146 -21.68 4.67 1.83
C SER A 146 -22.17 3.33 1.26
N ASP A 147 -21.26 2.55 0.66
CA ASP A 147 -21.55 1.24 0.09
C ASP A 147 -20.60 0.22 0.74
N PRO A 148 -21.13 -0.81 1.44
CA PRO A 148 -20.30 -1.79 2.10
C PRO A 148 -19.44 -2.66 1.17
N GLU A 149 -19.82 -2.81 -0.10
CA GLU A 149 -19.08 -3.65 -1.06
C GLU A 149 -17.91 -2.90 -1.72
N ASN A 150 -17.98 -1.57 -1.78
CA ASN A 150 -16.97 -0.77 -2.47
C ASN A 150 -15.68 -0.63 -1.67
N VAL A 151 -14.56 -0.94 -2.33
CA VAL A 151 -13.22 -0.70 -1.79
C VAL A 151 -12.84 0.77 -2.01
N THR A 152 -12.65 1.49 -0.92
CA THR A 152 -12.11 2.85 -0.95
C THR A 152 -10.59 2.81 -0.76
N ILE A 153 -9.87 3.53 -1.62
CA ILE A 153 -8.40 3.64 -1.56
C ILE A 153 -8.01 5.10 -1.33
N ALA A 154 -7.06 5.30 -0.41
CA ALA A 154 -6.33 6.54 -0.25
C ALA A 154 -4.85 6.26 -0.52
N GLU A 155 -4.23 7.02 -1.41
CA GLU A 155 -2.80 6.94 -1.67
C GLU A 155 -2.15 8.33 -1.52
N VAL A 156 -0.92 8.38 -0.98
CA VAL A 156 -0.12 9.60 -0.87
C VAL A 156 1.35 9.30 -1.12
N ILE A 157 2.01 10.19 -1.86
CA ILE A 157 3.46 10.24 -1.98
C ILE A 157 3.98 11.40 -1.14
N PHE A 158 4.93 11.13 -0.26
CA PHE A 158 5.47 12.12 0.66
C PHE A 158 6.93 11.80 1.03
N VAL A 159 7.61 12.77 1.64
CA VAL A 159 8.94 12.59 2.20
C VAL A 159 8.83 12.43 3.72
N ALA A 160 9.37 11.34 4.26
CA ALA A 160 9.33 11.07 5.70
C ALA A 160 10.26 12.06 6.43
N PRO A 161 9.77 12.87 7.38
CA PRO A 161 10.61 13.86 8.06
C PRO A 161 11.52 13.24 9.12
N VAL A 162 11.18 12.03 9.59
CA VAL A 162 11.85 11.29 10.67
C VAL A 162 11.90 9.80 10.30
N ASP A 163 12.48 8.98 11.18
CA ASP A 163 12.72 7.54 10.99
C ASP A 163 11.50 6.63 11.28
N TYR A 164 10.32 7.25 11.41
CA TYR A 164 9.04 6.57 11.53
C TYR A 164 7.94 7.30 10.75
N ILE A 165 6.89 6.57 10.38
CA ILE A 165 5.68 7.11 9.76
C ILE A 165 4.51 6.80 10.68
N GLN A 166 3.65 7.79 10.89
CA GLN A 166 2.36 7.59 11.54
C GLN A 166 1.22 7.77 10.56
N VAL A 167 0.32 6.79 10.50
CA VAL A 167 -0.95 6.90 9.76
C VAL A 167 -2.07 6.88 10.79
N CYS A 168 -2.81 7.97 10.87
CA CYS A 168 -3.80 8.17 11.92
C CYS A 168 -5.21 8.25 11.36
N LEU A 169 -6.11 7.45 11.92
CA LEU A 169 -7.55 7.53 11.71
C LEU A 169 -8.15 8.41 12.81
N VAL A 170 -8.86 9.46 12.41
CA VAL A 170 -9.43 10.47 13.30
C VAL A 170 -10.95 10.40 13.23
N ASN A 171 -11.57 10.06 14.35
CA ASN A 171 -13.01 9.95 14.46
C ASN A 171 -13.67 11.34 14.42
N THR A 172 -14.59 11.55 13.47
CA THR A 172 -15.36 12.79 13.31
C THR A 172 -16.78 12.69 13.87
N GLY A 173 -17.13 11.58 14.53
CA GLY A 173 -18.45 11.32 15.12
C GLY A 173 -19.50 10.79 14.13
N LEU A 174 -19.10 10.44 12.91
CA LEU A 174 -19.98 10.03 11.81
C LEU A 174 -19.75 8.56 11.40
N GLY A 175 -19.53 7.70 12.38
CA GLY A 175 -19.22 6.28 12.20
C GLY A 175 -17.94 5.88 12.92
N THR A 176 -17.69 4.57 13.00
CA THR A 176 -16.48 4.01 13.63
C THR A 176 -15.35 3.96 12.59
N PRO A 177 -14.21 4.65 12.81
CA PRO A 177 -13.08 4.51 11.91
C PRO A 177 -12.59 3.07 11.87
N PHE A 178 -12.23 2.60 10.68
CA PHE A 178 -11.68 1.26 10.49
C PHE A 178 -10.70 1.27 9.32
N ILE A 179 -9.91 0.21 9.17
CA ILE A 179 -8.98 0.03 8.06
C ILE A 179 -8.80 -1.45 7.73
N SER A 180 -8.65 -1.75 6.44
CA SER A 180 -8.47 -3.11 5.92
C SER A 180 -7.00 -3.41 5.62
N SER A 181 -6.28 -2.48 4.98
CA SER A 181 -4.84 -2.67 4.75
C SER A 181 -4.03 -1.36 4.74
N LEU A 182 -2.73 -1.50 5.03
CA LEU A 182 -1.72 -0.46 4.88
C LEU A 182 -0.52 -0.96 4.07
N ASP A 183 -0.14 -0.20 3.07
CA ASP A 183 0.96 -0.50 2.17
C ASP A 183 1.96 0.65 2.14
N LEU A 184 3.21 0.37 2.49
CA LEU A 184 4.33 1.30 2.37
C LEU A 184 5.29 0.81 1.27
N ARG A 185 5.62 1.71 0.34
CA ARG A 185 6.56 1.46 -0.77
C ARG A 185 7.64 2.54 -0.76
N PRO A 186 8.91 2.20 -0.51
CA PRO A 186 10.02 3.12 -0.73
C PRO A 186 10.11 3.52 -2.20
N MET A 187 10.40 4.79 -2.46
CA MET A 187 10.53 5.34 -3.81
C MET A 187 11.89 5.98 -4.03
N LYS A 188 12.35 5.99 -5.28
CA LYS A 188 13.52 6.79 -5.67
C LYS A 188 13.21 8.27 -5.41
N SER A 189 14.19 9.02 -4.91
CA SER A 189 14.03 10.44 -4.58
C SER A 189 13.72 11.31 -5.81
N SER A 190 14.17 10.89 -7.00
CA SER A 190 13.91 11.56 -8.28
C SER A 190 12.45 11.48 -8.75
N LEU A 191 11.73 10.42 -8.38
CA LEU A 191 10.36 10.21 -8.85
C LEU A 191 9.40 11.19 -8.20
N TYR A 192 8.43 11.70 -8.95
CA TYR A 192 7.44 12.67 -8.47
C TYR A 192 8.11 13.87 -7.77
N PRO A 193 8.84 14.75 -8.49
CA PRO A 193 9.59 15.86 -7.89
C PRO A 193 8.70 16.88 -7.15
N ALA A 194 7.41 16.95 -7.48
CA ALA A 194 6.45 17.79 -6.78
C ALA A 194 6.21 17.32 -5.32
N ALA A 195 6.46 16.04 -5.01
CA ALA A 195 6.49 15.54 -3.63
C ALA A 195 7.88 15.79 -3.01
N ASN A 196 7.94 16.66 -2.01
CA ASN A 196 9.16 17.06 -1.31
C ASN A 196 8.90 17.20 0.20
N SER A 197 9.87 17.70 0.96
CA SER A 197 9.78 17.82 2.42
C SER A 197 8.66 18.74 2.92
N SER A 198 8.15 19.65 2.08
CA SER A 198 7.08 20.60 2.41
C SER A 198 5.74 20.24 1.78
N GLN A 199 5.71 19.32 0.82
CA GLN A 199 4.54 19.05 0.00
C GLN A 199 4.41 17.56 -0.30
N ALA A 200 3.23 17.00 -0.01
CA ALA A 200 2.84 15.65 -0.38
C ALA A 200 1.91 15.67 -1.61
N LEU A 201 1.80 14.53 -2.30
CA LEU A 201 0.88 14.31 -3.40
C LEU A 201 -0.13 13.25 -3.01
N ALA A 202 -1.37 13.64 -2.70
CA ALA A 202 -2.47 12.71 -2.56
C ALA A 202 -2.97 12.28 -3.94
N LEU A 203 -3.15 10.98 -4.16
CA LEU A 203 -3.62 10.47 -5.44
C LEU A 203 -5.09 10.78 -5.64
N SER A 204 -5.41 11.42 -6.78
CA SER A 204 -6.78 11.53 -7.27
C SER A 204 -7.15 10.30 -8.12
N ARG A 205 -6.46 10.10 -9.26
CA ARG A 205 -6.61 8.93 -10.13
C ARG A 205 -5.27 8.55 -10.76
N ARG A 206 -5.12 7.27 -11.09
CA ARG A 206 -4.02 6.73 -11.90
C ARG A 206 -4.60 5.75 -12.90
N LEU A 207 -4.53 6.08 -14.19
CA LEU A 207 -5.27 5.41 -15.24
C LEU A 207 -4.34 4.79 -16.28
N ASN A 208 -4.65 3.58 -16.72
CA ASN A 208 -4.11 2.97 -17.92
C ASN A 208 -5.07 3.23 -19.09
N ALA A 209 -4.64 3.96 -20.12
CA ALA A 209 -5.51 4.39 -21.21
C ALA A 209 -5.58 3.34 -22.33
N GLY A 210 -6.80 2.97 -22.72
CA GLY A 210 -7.07 2.04 -23.81
C GLY A 210 -6.65 0.57 -23.61
N PRO A 211 -6.64 -0.02 -22.40
CA PRO A 211 -6.39 -1.45 -22.27
C PRO A 211 -7.57 -2.27 -22.79
N THR A 212 -7.24 -3.36 -23.48
CA THR A 212 -8.23 -4.34 -23.97
C THR A 212 -8.85 -5.16 -22.84
N GLU A 213 -8.12 -5.31 -21.73
CA GLU A 213 -8.57 -5.99 -20.52
C GLU A 213 -8.94 -4.99 -19.42
N GLY A 214 -9.95 -5.33 -18.61
CA GLY A 214 -10.41 -4.50 -17.49
C GLY A 214 -9.66 -4.78 -16.18
N THR A 215 -8.39 -5.16 -16.23
CA THR A 215 -7.60 -5.55 -15.07
C THR A 215 -6.78 -4.38 -14.55
N ILE A 216 -6.62 -4.31 -13.22
CA ILE A 216 -5.73 -3.33 -12.58
C ILE A 216 -4.29 -3.82 -12.75
N ILE A 217 -3.43 -2.97 -13.31
CA ILE A 217 -1.99 -3.24 -13.37
C ILE A 217 -1.35 -2.75 -12.07
N ARG A 218 -0.58 -3.60 -11.42
CA ARG A 218 0.19 -3.29 -10.22
C ARG A 218 1.44 -4.17 -10.15
N TYR A 219 2.08 -4.30 -8.99
CA TYR A 219 3.19 -5.23 -8.84
C TYR A 219 2.75 -6.68 -9.12
N PRO A 220 3.55 -7.50 -9.83
CA PRO A 220 4.94 -7.25 -10.23
C PRO A 220 5.15 -6.44 -11.52
N GLU A 221 4.11 -6.19 -12.32
CA GLU A 221 4.21 -5.45 -13.57
C GLU A 221 4.61 -3.97 -13.36
N ASP A 222 4.16 -3.35 -12.27
CA ASP A 222 4.71 -2.09 -11.75
C ASP A 222 5.68 -2.34 -10.60
N PRO A 223 7.00 -2.12 -10.80
CA PRO A 223 8.00 -2.28 -9.74
C PRO A 223 7.80 -1.38 -8.52
N HIS A 224 7.00 -0.32 -8.65
CA HIS A 224 6.66 0.61 -7.55
C HIS A 224 5.34 0.28 -6.85
N ASP A 225 4.66 -0.81 -7.25
CA ASP A 225 3.35 -1.27 -6.73
C ASP A 225 2.24 -0.20 -6.73
N ARG A 226 2.31 0.73 -7.68
CA ARG A 226 1.20 1.64 -7.97
C ARG A 226 0.09 0.87 -8.66
N MET A 227 -1.15 1.21 -8.35
CA MET A 227 -2.32 0.63 -9.01
C MET A 227 -2.76 1.52 -10.17
N TRP A 228 -2.82 0.95 -11.37
CA TRP A 228 -3.28 1.60 -12.59
C TRP A 228 -4.65 1.06 -12.97
N GLU A 229 -5.67 1.90 -12.85
CA GLU A 229 -7.05 1.53 -13.17
C GLU A 229 -7.25 1.55 -14.70
N PRO A 230 -7.90 0.53 -15.28
CA PRO A 230 -8.16 0.52 -16.72
C PRO A 230 -9.14 1.63 -17.10
N TRP A 231 -8.80 2.35 -18.16
CA TRP A 231 -9.61 3.41 -18.73
C TRP A 231 -9.78 3.18 -20.23
N SER A 232 -10.81 2.40 -20.55
CA SER A 232 -11.13 1.94 -21.89
C SER A 232 -12.61 2.17 -22.20
N ARG A 233 -12.99 1.89 -23.45
CA ARG A 233 -14.36 2.01 -23.98
C ARG A 233 -14.93 3.41 -23.85
N VAL A 234 -14.06 4.41 -23.91
CA VAL A 234 -14.47 5.81 -23.91
C VAL A 234 -15.02 6.18 -25.30
N PRO A 235 -16.20 6.84 -25.38
CA PRO A 235 -16.73 7.30 -26.64
C PRO A 235 -15.71 8.15 -27.43
N ASN A 236 -15.64 7.94 -28.74
CA ASN A 236 -14.73 8.62 -29.66
C ASN A 236 -13.24 8.30 -29.50
N TRP A 237 -12.89 7.22 -28.78
CA TRP A 237 -11.52 6.69 -28.76
C TRP A 237 -11.40 5.44 -29.63
N THR A 238 -10.23 5.30 -30.24
CA THR A 238 -9.71 4.05 -30.79
C THR A 238 -8.59 3.57 -29.88
N GLU A 239 -8.74 2.37 -29.37
CA GLU A 239 -7.74 1.73 -28.52
C GLU A 239 -6.68 1.08 -29.40
N ILE A 240 -5.42 1.28 -29.03
CA ILE A 240 -4.26 0.73 -29.73
C ILE A 240 -3.35 0.03 -28.73
N THR A 241 -2.77 -1.09 -29.16
CA THR A 241 -1.92 -1.93 -28.31
C THR A 241 -0.68 -2.38 -29.05
N THR A 242 0.39 -2.64 -28.31
CA THR A 242 1.59 -3.29 -28.81
C THR A 242 2.01 -4.41 -27.87
N THR A 243 2.64 -5.45 -28.42
CA THR A 243 3.27 -6.51 -27.63
C THR A 243 4.75 -6.21 -27.36
N SER A 244 5.30 -5.17 -27.98
CA SER A 244 6.69 -4.78 -27.82
C SER A 244 6.92 -4.22 -26.42
N HIS A 245 8.05 -4.58 -25.80
CA HIS A 245 8.45 -3.99 -24.52
C HIS A 245 8.82 -2.52 -24.73
N ILE A 246 8.22 -1.61 -23.95
CA ILE A 246 8.48 -0.18 -24.00
C ILE A 246 9.39 0.21 -22.84
N GLN A 247 10.53 0.81 -23.19
CA GLN A 247 11.49 1.31 -22.21
C GLN A 247 11.20 2.77 -21.91
N ASN A 248 11.29 3.14 -20.63
CA ASN A 248 11.25 4.53 -20.21
C ASN A 248 12.52 5.25 -20.65
N PHE A 249 12.43 6.57 -20.81
CA PHE A 249 13.60 7.41 -21.05
C PHE A 249 14.53 7.39 -19.81
N PRO A 250 15.85 7.56 -19.97
CA PRO A 250 16.82 7.44 -18.87
C PRO A 250 16.54 8.32 -17.63
N ASP A 251 15.83 9.45 -17.80
CA ASP A 251 15.50 10.41 -16.73
C ASP A 251 13.97 10.56 -16.53
N ASP A 252 13.21 9.49 -16.81
CA ASP A 252 11.77 9.49 -16.56
C ASP A 252 11.47 9.69 -15.05
N LEU A 253 10.72 10.75 -14.75
CA LEU A 253 10.38 11.18 -13.39
C LEU A 253 9.18 10.43 -12.81
N PHE A 254 8.57 9.55 -13.59
CA PHE A 254 7.41 8.75 -13.20
C PHE A 254 7.68 7.27 -13.36
N GLU A 255 8.48 6.85 -14.36
CA GLU A 255 8.80 5.45 -14.63
C GLU A 255 7.52 4.60 -14.72
N ALA A 256 6.56 4.98 -15.57
CA ALA A 256 5.38 4.14 -15.82
C ALA A 256 5.81 2.74 -16.30
N PRO A 257 5.15 1.65 -15.87
CA PRO A 257 5.56 0.31 -16.27
C PRO A 257 5.28 0.05 -17.74
N SER A 258 6.10 -0.80 -18.39
CA SER A 258 5.90 -1.17 -19.80
C SER A 258 4.49 -1.70 -20.07
N ALA A 259 3.90 -2.44 -19.14
CA ALA A 259 2.54 -2.99 -19.30
C ALA A 259 1.46 -1.90 -19.45
N VAL A 260 1.65 -0.73 -18.81
CA VAL A 260 0.78 0.44 -19.00
C VAL A 260 1.10 1.14 -20.30
N MET A 261 2.39 1.29 -20.61
CA MET A 261 2.83 1.98 -21.83
C MET A 261 2.50 1.19 -23.11
N GLN A 262 2.19 -0.10 -23.02
CA GLN A 262 1.82 -0.97 -24.14
C GLN A 262 0.40 -0.75 -24.67
N THR A 263 -0.39 0.08 -24.00
CA THR A 263 -1.75 0.42 -24.41
C THR A 263 -1.92 1.92 -24.46
N ALA A 264 -2.68 2.40 -25.44
CA ALA A 264 -3.04 3.81 -25.55
C ALA A 264 -4.39 4.00 -26.22
N ALA A 265 -4.86 5.24 -26.24
CA ALA A 265 -6.04 5.65 -26.96
C ALA A 265 -5.74 6.81 -27.90
N THR A 266 -6.32 6.77 -29.10
CA THR A 266 -6.27 7.86 -30.08
C THR A 266 -7.69 8.35 -30.39
N PRO A 267 -7.87 9.63 -30.71
CA PRO A 267 -9.17 10.12 -31.19
C PRO A 267 -9.57 9.44 -32.51
N VAL A 268 -10.86 9.10 -32.68
CA VAL A 268 -11.37 8.44 -33.91
C VAL A 268 -11.39 9.40 -35.10
N ASN A 269 -11.89 10.62 -34.92
CA ASN A 269 -12.13 11.60 -36.00
C ASN A 269 -11.69 13.02 -35.60
N SER A 270 -10.65 13.13 -34.78
CA SER A 270 -10.14 14.41 -34.26
C SER A 270 -8.63 14.37 -34.15
N SER A 271 -7.97 15.52 -34.04
CA SER A 271 -6.58 15.63 -33.61
C SER A 271 -6.44 15.82 -32.09
N GLU A 272 -7.57 15.95 -31.39
CA GLU A 272 -7.63 16.25 -29.96
C GLU A 272 -8.31 15.11 -29.20
N ILE A 273 -7.74 14.78 -28.04
CA ILE A 273 -8.35 13.92 -27.03
C ILE A 273 -8.74 14.79 -25.83
N GLN A 274 -9.99 14.68 -25.40
CA GLN A 274 -10.52 15.47 -24.28
C GLN A 274 -10.78 14.55 -23.09
N PHE A 275 -10.35 15.01 -21.92
CA PHE A 275 -10.54 14.34 -20.66
C PHE A 275 -11.19 15.30 -19.68
N TYR A 276 -12.10 14.79 -18.86
CA TYR A 276 -12.79 15.55 -17.83
C TYR A 276 -12.60 14.83 -16.51
N TRP A 277 -12.35 15.58 -15.45
CA TRP A 277 -12.34 15.06 -14.09
C TRP A 277 -12.97 16.09 -13.17
N ASP A 278 -13.74 15.60 -12.21
CA ASP A 278 -14.30 16.45 -11.18
C ASP A 278 -13.22 16.79 -10.16
N VAL A 279 -13.18 18.05 -9.77
CA VAL A 279 -12.37 18.49 -8.62
C VAL A 279 -13.29 18.45 -7.40
N ASN A 280 -12.97 17.62 -6.41
CA ASN A 280 -13.74 17.61 -5.17
C ASN A 280 -13.46 18.91 -4.39
N PRO A 281 -14.48 19.75 -4.11
CA PRO A 281 -14.27 21.03 -3.42
C PRO A 281 -13.70 20.89 -2.01
N ILE A 282 -13.79 19.69 -1.42
CA ILE A 282 -13.28 19.38 -0.08
C ILE A 282 -11.78 19.09 -0.11
N ASP A 283 -11.23 18.68 -1.26
CA ASP A 283 -9.81 18.41 -1.40
C ASP A 283 -9.03 19.72 -1.31
N LYS A 284 -8.18 19.82 -0.28
CA LYS A 284 -7.36 21.00 -0.04
C LYS A 284 -6.03 20.85 -0.78
N GLY A 285 -5.88 21.50 -1.94
CA GLY A 285 -4.59 21.50 -2.65
C GLY A 285 -4.65 21.99 -4.09
N LEU A 286 -3.48 22.04 -4.73
CA LEU A 286 -3.36 22.21 -6.17
C LEU A 286 -3.46 20.84 -6.86
N SER A 287 -4.32 20.74 -7.87
CA SER A 287 -4.40 19.55 -8.72
C SER A 287 -3.24 19.53 -9.72
N TYR A 288 -2.56 18.39 -9.81
CA TYR A 288 -1.47 18.14 -10.75
C TYR A 288 -1.86 16.96 -11.65
N VAL A 289 -1.75 17.13 -12.96
CA VAL A 289 -2.02 16.08 -13.96
C VAL A 289 -0.76 15.82 -14.75
N HIS A 290 -0.41 14.55 -14.90
CA HIS A 290 0.67 14.08 -15.76
C HIS A 290 0.12 13.06 -16.76
N CYS A 291 0.43 13.26 -18.04
CA CYS A 291 0.14 12.31 -19.10
C CYS A 291 1.46 11.88 -19.73
N GLN A 292 1.69 10.57 -19.78
CA GLN A 292 2.87 9.99 -20.42
C GLN A 292 2.45 9.40 -21.78
N PRO A 293 2.94 9.94 -22.91
CA PRO A 293 2.61 9.40 -24.21
C PRO A 293 3.33 8.07 -24.45
N ALA A 294 2.60 7.08 -24.97
CA ALA A 294 3.17 5.85 -25.48
C ALA A 294 3.53 6.00 -26.96
N LEU A 295 4.74 5.59 -27.34
CA LEU A 295 5.15 5.45 -28.74
C LEU A 295 4.97 3.97 -29.12
N LEU A 296 3.78 3.64 -29.62
CA LEU A 296 3.36 2.29 -30.00
C LEU A 296 3.74 1.93 -31.45
#